data_AF-A0AB33ZFA8-F1
#
_entry.id   AF-A0AB33ZFA8-F1
#
_cell.length_a   1.000
_cell.length_b   1.000
_cell.length_c   1.000
_cell.angle_alpha   90.00
_cell.angle_beta   90.00
_cell.angle_gamma   90.00
#
_symmetry.space_group_name_H-M   'P 1'
#
loop_
_entity.id
_entity.type
_entity.pdbx_description
1 polymer ?
#
loop_
_entity_poly.entity_id
_entity_poly.type
_entity_poly.pdbx_seq_one_letter_code
_entity_poly.pdbx_strand_id
1 'polypeptide(L)'
;MGDFFKWLENFGPWVVPTIVGATFPLMVTTGTHYGLVSIGINNRMTIGYDTIAQPGALASNVAQGGAALAIALKTKDTNKKALASSAGITAICGITEPALYGVTLQNKAALIGSIVAGGVGGFFLGILGARNFAGGSPGLLTIAAYIGEDTLKYFYTAIAGLVISVVVSFIVTFILYKED
;
A
#
# COMPACT_ATOMS: atom_id res chain seq x y z
N MET A 1 -16.79 -9.06 10.63
CA MET A 1 -15.59 -8.75 9.81
C MET A 1 -14.32 -9.39 10.39
N GLY A 2 -14.08 -9.29 11.70
CA GLY A 2 -12.94 -9.97 12.35
C GLY A 2 -12.89 -11.49 12.15
N ASP A 3 -14.03 -12.19 12.28
CA ASP A 3 -14.07 -13.66 12.11
C ASP A 3 -13.81 -14.10 10.66
N PHE A 4 -14.17 -13.28 9.68
CA PHE A 4 -13.89 -13.54 8.26
C PHE A 4 -12.38 -13.44 7.96
N PHE A 5 -11.70 -12.46 8.54
CA PHE A 5 -10.25 -12.34 8.40
C PHE A 5 -9.50 -13.46 9.12
N LYS A 6 -9.93 -13.85 10.32
CA LYS A 6 -9.39 -15.03 11.02
C LYS A 6 -9.61 -16.32 10.23
N TRP A 7 -10.75 -16.46 9.56
CA TRP A 7 -11.00 -17.60 8.67
C TRP A 7 -10.08 -17.59 7.45
N LEU A 8 -9.81 -16.42 6.85
CA LEU A 8 -8.85 -16.28 5.75
C LEU A 8 -7.40 -16.60 6.18
N GLU A 9 -7.02 -16.28 7.42
CA GLU A 9 -5.68 -16.61 7.94
C GLU A 9 -5.41 -18.12 8.02
N ASN A 10 -6.45 -18.96 8.16
CA ASN A 10 -6.28 -20.41 8.12
C ASN A 10 -5.77 -20.92 6.75
N PHE A 11 -5.95 -20.14 5.68
CA PHE A 11 -5.40 -20.47 4.35
C PHE A 11 -3.93 -20.05 4.19
N GLY A 12 -3.45 -19.14 5.05
CA GLY A 12 -2.06 -18.72 5.10
C GLY A 12 -1.87 -17.23 5.42
N PRO A 13 -0.71 -16.86 5.99
CA PRO A 13 -0.42 -15.49 6.44
C PRO A 13 -0.33 -14.47 5.30
N TRP A 14 -0.25 -14.92 4.05
CA TRP A 14 -0.15 -14.07 2.86
C TRP A 14 -1.50 -13.66 2.26
N VAL A 15 -2.57 -14.41 2.55
CA VAL A 15 -3.87 -14.25 1.87
C VAL A 15 -4.48 -12.89 2.21
N VAL A 16 -4.51 -12.56 3.51
CA VAL A 16 -5.15 -11.32 3.95
C VAL A 16 -4.38 -10.08 3.52
N PRO A 17 -3.04 -9.97 3.71
CA PRO A 17 -2.28 -8.82 3.23
C PRO A 17 -2.39 -8.60 1.72
N THR A 18 -2.48 -9.68 0.92
CA THR A 18 -2.68 -9.59 -0.54
C THR A 18 -4.03 -8.97 -0.90
N ILE A 19 -5.12 -9.49 -0.31
CA ILE A 19 -6.48 -9.00 -0.57
C ILE A 19 -6.61 -7.55 -0.09
N VAL A 20 -6.10 -7.27 1.11
CA VAL A 20 -6.10 -5.91 1.68
C VAL A 20 -5.32 -4.98 0.77
N GLY A 21 -4.08 -5.30 0.40
CA GLY A 21 -3.26 -4.42 -0.45
C GLY A 21 -3.88 -4.13 -1.81
N ALA A 22 -4.53 -5.13 -2.43
CA ALA A 22 -5.21 -4.97 -3.72
C ALA A 22 -6.49 -4.13 -3.61
N THR A 23 -7.28 -4.31 -2.54
CA THR A 23 -8.58 -3.63 -2.37
C THR A 23 -8.48 -2.30 -1.63
N PHE A 24 -7.36 -2.03 -0.95
CA PHE A 24 -7.16 -0.84 -0.12
C PHE A 24 -7.50 0.48 -0.83
N PRO A 25 -7.11 0.74 -2.09
CA PRO A 25 -7.43 2.01 -2.75
C PRO A 25 -8.95 2.22 -2.86
N LEU A 26 -9.72 1.15 -3.09
CA LEU A 26 -11.18 1.17 -3.14
C LEU A 26 -11.81 1.25 -1.74
N MET A 27 -11.14 0.70 -0.73
CA MET A 27 -11.57 0.84 0.67
C MET A 27 -11.34 2.25 1.21
N VAL A 28 -10.32 2.95 0.69
CA VAL A 28 -10.07 4.36 1.02
C VAL A 28 -11.16 5.25 0.43
N THR A 29 -11.56 5.03 -0.83
CA THR A 29 -12.65 5.82 -1.45
C THR A 29 -14.00 5.61 -0.76
N THR A 30 -14.28 4.41 -0.26
CA THR A 30 -15.53 4.08 0.45
C THR A 30 -15.46 4.32 1.97
N GLY A 31 -14.29 4.69 2.51
CA GLY A 31 -14.08 4.86 3.95
C GLY A 31 -14.04 3.54 4.76
N THR A 32 -14.21 2.38 4.12
CA THR A 32 -14.28 1.08 4.80
C THR A 32 -12.94 0.61 5.38
N HIS A 33 -11.83 1.25 4.98
CA HIS A 33 -10.48 0.99 5.51
C HIS A 33 -10.33 1.25 7.02
N TYR A 34 -11.16 2.09 7.65
CA TYR A 34 -11.16 2.26 9.12
C TYR A 34 -11.48 0.96 9.88
N GLY A 35 -12.21 0.03 9.26
CA GLY A 35 -12.43 -1.31 9.79
C GLY A 35 -11.12 -2.12 9.88
N LEU A 36 -10.24 -1.99 8.88
CA LEU A 36 -8.92 -2.63 8.88
C LEU A 36 -7.99 -2.01 9.93
N VAL A 37 -8.02 -0.68 10.08
CA VAL A 37 -7.24 0.01 11.12
C VAL A 37 -7.60 -0.50 12.52
N SER A 38 -8.90 -0.69 12.78
CA SER A 38 -9.38 -1.23 14.06
C SER A 38 -8.90 -2.66 14.32
N ILE A 39 -8.85 -3.51 13.29
CA ILE A 39 -8.30 -4.87 13.39
C ILE A 39 -6.80 -4.83 13.71
N GLY A 40 -6.03 -3.97 13.03
CA GLY A 40 -4.61 -3.81 13.30
C GLY A 40 -4.32 -3.32 14.72
N ILE A 41 -5.16 -2.42 15.27
CA ILE A 41 -5.08 -1.99 16.67
C ILE A 41 -5.34 -3.19 17.61
N ASN A 42 -6.39 -3.98 17.33
CA ASN A 42 -6.71 -5.15 18.16
C ASN A 42 -5.58 -6.19 18.15
N ASN A 43 -4.97 -6.46 17.00
CA ASN A 43 -3.83 -7.37 16.89
C ASN A 43 -2.64 -6.86 17.72
N ARG A 44 -2.28 -5.59 17.61
CA ARG A 44 -1.20 -5.03 18.45
C ARG A 44 -1.50 -5.13 19.96
N MET A 45 -2.75 -4.95 20.38
CA MET A 45 -3.13 -5.04 21.79
C MET A 45 -3.17 -6.47 22.33
N THR A 46 -3.42 -7.47 21.48
CA THR A 46 -3.63 -8.86 21.91
C THR A 46 -2.41 -9.76 21.69
N ILE A 47 -1.71 -9.58 20.56
CA ILE A 47 -0.55 -10.38 20.16
C ILE A 47 0.74 -9.56 20.05
N GLY A 48 0.69 -8.24 20.26
CA GLY A 48 1.86 -7.36 20.30
C GLY A 48 2.29 -6.76 18.95
N TYR A 49 1.74 -7.25 17.83
CA TYR A 49 2.07 -6.78 16.48
C TYR A 49 0.90 -6.96 15.51
N ASP A 50 0.94 -6.25 14.38
CA ASP A 50 0.02 -6.40 13.26
C ASP A 50 0.74 -6.93 12.02
N THR A 51 0.29 -8.08 11.51
CA THR A 51 0.79 -8.73 10.29
C THR A 51 -0.14 -8.52 9.09
N ILE A 52 -1.29 -7.88 9.29
CA ILE A 52 -2.41 -7.96 8.37
C ILE A 52 -2.74 -6.61 7.75
N ALA A 53 -3.15 -5.65 8.57
CA ALA A 53 -3.78 -4.42 8.08
C ALA A 53 -2.73 -3.42 7.60
N GLN A 54 -1.68 -3.20 8.41
CA GLN A 54 -0.61 -2.25 8.11
C GLN A 54 0.30 -2.67 6.95
N PRO A 55 0.72 -3.93 6.81
CA PRO A 55 1.60 -4.32 5.70
C PRO A 55 0.91 -4.19 4.34
N GLY A 56 -0.37 -4.61 4.23
CA GLY A 56 -1.16 -4.45 3.01
C GLY A 56 -1.45 -2.98 2.70
N ALA A 57 -1.81 -2.18 3.71
CA ALA A 57 -2.03 -0.75 3.56
C ALA A 57 -0.75 0.01 3.12
N LEU A 58 0.40 -0.34 3.70
CA LEU A 58 1.71 0.21 3.33
C LEU A 58 2.00 -0.04 1.85
N ALA A 59 1.90 -1.30 1.40
CA ALA A 59 2.12 -1.69 0.01
C ALA A 59 1.20 -0.93 -0.96
N SER A 60 -0.06 -0.75 -0.60
CA SER A 60 -1.03 -0.04 -1.44
C SER A 60 -0.78 1.46 -1.51
N ASN A 61 -0.44 2.09 -0.38
CA ASN A 61 -0.20 3.53 -0.32
C ASN A 61 1.01 3.95 -1.16
N VAL A 62 2.11 3.21 -1.05
CA VAL A 62 3.33 3.48 -1.83
C VAL A 62 3.15 3.09 -3.30
N ALA A 63 2.31 2.09 -3.60
CA ALA A 63 1.91 1.77 -4.97
C ALA A 63 1.18 2.93 -5.64
N GLN A 64 0.28 3.63 -4.96
CA GLN A 64 -0.36 4.84 -5.51
C GLN A 64 0.66 5.93 -5.83
N GLY A 65 1.69 6.08 -4.99
CA GLY A 65 2.82 6.95 -5.27
C GLY A 65 3.59 6.56 -6.54
N GLY A 66 3.90 5.27 -6.70
CA GLY A 66 4.54 4.74 -7.90
C GLY A 66 3.71 4.93 -9.18
N ALA A 67 2.39 4.74 -9.10
CA ALA A 67 1.47 4.96 -10.22
C ALA A 67 1.41 6.44 -10.63
N ALA A 68 1.32 7.34 -9.65
CA ALA A 68 1.31 8.78 -9.92
C ALA A 68 2.63 9.26 -10.54
N LEU A 69 3.78 8.77 -10.05
CA LEU A 69 5.09 9.08 -10.65
C LEU A 69 5.22 8.54 -12.09
N ALA A 70 4.68 7.36 -12.38
CA ALA A 70 4.66 6.83 -13.74
C ALA A 70 3.87 7.72 -14.71
N ILE A 71 2.70 8.23 -14.28
CA ILE A 71 1.92 9.19 -15.06
C ILE A 71 2.67 10.51 -15.23
N ALA A 72 3.29 11.03 -14.17
CA ALA A 72 4.06 12.27 -14.23
C ALA A 72 5.20 12.22 -15.26
N LEU A 73 5.83 11.04 -15.44
CA LEU A 73 6.88 10.86 -16.44
C LEU A 73 6.34 10.69 -17.86
N LYS A 74 5.17 10.06 -18.03
CA LYS A 74 4.63 9.73 -19.34
C LYS A 74 3.72 10.81 -19.94
N THR A 75 3.12 11.66 -19.12
CA THR A 75 2.19 12.71 -19.58
C THR A 75 2.91 13.94 -20.13
N LYS A 76 2.38 14.51 -21.22
CA LYS A 76 2.80 15.79 -21.82
C LYS A 76 2.08 17.00 -21.23
N ASP A 77 0.94 16.79 -20.58
CA ASP A 77 0.19 17.86 -19.92
C ASP A 77 0.97 18.36 -18.69
N THR A 78 1.40 19.61 -18.73
CA THR A 78 2.21 20.23 -17.67
C THR A 78 1.48 20.32 -16.32
N ASN A 79 0.17 20.51 -16.33
CA ASN A 79 -0.64 20.56 -15.11
C ASN A 79 -0.78 19.17 -14.49
N LYS A 80 -1.13 18.16 -15.30
CA LYS A 80 -1.20 16.77 -14.83
C LYS A 80 0.15 16.27 -14.34
N LYS A 81 1.23 16.65 -15.02
CA LYS A 81 2.60 16.31 -14.62
C LYS A 81 2.95 16.86 -13.24
N ALA A 82 2.72 18.14 -13.01
CA ALA A 82 3.01 18.79 -11.74
C ALA A 82 2.17 18.22 -10.59
N LEU A 83 0.87 17.97 -10.84
CA LEU A 83 -0.01 17.32 -9.87
C LEU A 83 0.46 15.90 -9.56
N ALA A 84 0.73 15.09 -10.58
CA ALA A 84 1.10 13.70 -10.40
C ALA A 84 2.48 13.52 -9.75
N SER A 85 3.44 14.41 -10.03
CA SER A 85 4.75 14.37 -9.36
C SER A 85 4.65 14.74 -7.89
N SER A 86 3.94 15.82 -7.56
CA SER A 86 3.79 16.27 -6.17
C SER A 86 2.98 15.29 -5.34
N ALA A 87 1.83 14.86 -5.86
CA ALA A 87 0.96 13.87 -5.22
C ALA A 87 1.65 12.50 -5.09
N GLY A 88 2.44 12.08 -6.08
CA GLY A 88 3.19 10.83 -6.03
C GLY A 88 4.21 10.79 -4.88
N ILE A 89 4.95 11.88 -4.69
CA ILE A 89 5.92 12.00 -3.59
C ILE A 89 5.19 11.97 -2.24
N THR A 90 4.09 12.71 -2.08
CA THR A 90 3.34 12.73 -0.83
C THR A 90 2.75 11.36 -0.50
N ALA A 91 2.30 10.61 -1.52
CA ALA A 91 1.76 9.25 -1.35
C ALA A 91 2.82 8.26 -0.87
N ILE A 92 4.06 8.34 -1.38
CA ILE A 92 5.18 7.54 -0.87
C ILE A 92 5.46 7.87 0.61
N CYS A 93 5.36 9.14 0.99
CA CYS A 93 5.51 9.57 2.38
C CYS A 93 4.33 9.15 3.29
N GLY A 94 3.23 8.62 2.73
CA GLY A 94 2.06 8.15 3.46
C GLY A 94 0.87 9.11 3.48
N ILE A 95 0.89 10.16 2.64
CA ILE A 95 -0.25 11.05 2.40
C ILE A 95 -0.80 10.77 0.99
N THR A 96 -1.80 9.90 0.93
CA THR A 96 -2.27 9.31 -0.33
C THR A 96 -3.44 10.03 -0.97
N GLU A 97 -4.17 10.86 -0.23
CA GLU A 97 -5.38 11.53 -0.72
C GLU A 97 -5.16 12.34 -2.01
N PRO A 98 -4.08 13.15 -2.14
CA PRO A 98 -3.81 13.86 -3.38
C PRO A 98 -3.57 12.91 -4.57
N ALA A 99 -2.88 11.79 -4.35
CA ALA A 99 -2.57 10.82 -5.40
C ALA A 99 -3.78 9.95 -5.76
N LEU A 100 -4.58 9.55 -4.77
CA LEU A 100 -5.76 8.73 -4.96
C LEU A 100 -6.81 9.50 -5.78
N TYR A 101 -7.23 10.67 -5.28
CA TYR A 101 -8.32 11.43 -5.88
C TYR A 101 -7.87 12.26 -7.09
N GLY A 102 -6.64 12.77 -7.06
CA GLY A 102 -6.10 13.62 -8.13
C GLY A 102 -5.54 12.86 -9.33
N VAL A 103 -5.11 11.61 -9.16
CA VAL A 103 -4.42 10.85 -10.22
C VAL A 103 -4.98 9.45 -10.41
N THR A 104 -5.03 8.65 -9.35
CA THR A 104 -5.31 7.21 -9.41
C THR A 104 -6.73 6.93 -9.86
N LEU A 105 -7.74 7.61 -9.29
CA LEU A 105 -9.14 7.43 -9.68
C LEU A 105 -9.47 8.09 -11.03
N GLN A 106 -8.73 9.13 -11.39
CA GLN A 106 -8.88 9.82 -12.68
C GLN A 106 -8.31 8.99 -13.83
N ASN A 107 -7.45 8.00 -13.54
CA ASN A 107 -6.78 7.22 -14.56
C ASN A 107 -6.87 5.71 -14.30
N LYS A 108 -7.58 4.99 -15.17
CA LYS A 108 -7.76 3.54 -15.07
C LYS A 108 -6.43 2.78 -15.04
N ALA A 109 -5.40 3.24 -15.74
CA ALA A 109 -4.09 2.59 -15.74
C ALA A 109 -3.41 2.71 -14.36
N ALA A 110 -3.49 3.88 -13.71
CA ALA A 110 -2.97 4.06 -12.36
C ALA A 110 -3.74 3.27 -11.31
N LEU A 111 -5.08 3.18 -11.44
CA LEU A 111 -5.88 2.35 -10.56
C LEU A 111 -5.51 0.87 -10.66
N ILE A 112 -5.42 0.34 -11.88
CA ILE A 112 -5.02 -1.05 -12.11
C ILE A 112 -3.60 -1.30 -11.61
N GLY A 113 -2.66 -0.38 -11.91
CA GLY A 113 -1.28 -0.47 -11.43
C GLY A 113 -1.19 -0.50 -9.90
N SER A 114 -1.95 0.35 -9.22
CA SER A 114 -2.00 0.40 -7.76
C SER A 114 -2.60 -0.86 -7.13
N ILE A 115 -3.67 -1.40 -7.72
CA ILE A 115 -4.31 -2.65 -7.26
C ILE A 115 -3.36 -3.83 -7.41
N VAL A 116 -2.75 -3.99 -8.59
CA VAL A 116 -1.82 -5.11 -8.86
C VAL A 116 -0.60 -5.03 -7.94
N ALA A 117 0.00 -3.85 -7.83
CA ALA A 117 1.18 -3.66 -7.02
C ALA A 117 0.91 -3.73 -5.50
N GLY A 118 -0.27 -3.28 -5.06
CA GLY A 118 -0.73 -3.46 -3.68
C GLY A 118 -0.94 -4.93 -3.35
N GLY A 119 -1.50 -5.71 -4.27
CA GLY A 119 -1.63 -7.16 -4.14
C GLY A 119 -0.26 -7.87 -4.08
N VAL A 120 0.65 -7.58 -5.01
CA VAL A 120 1.99 -8.18 -5.06
C VAL A 120 2.82 -7.81 -3.83
N GLY A 121 2.80 -6.54 -3.42
CA GLY A 121 3.51 -6.09 -2.22
C GLY A 121 2.91 -6.67 -0.93
N GLY A 122 1.59 -6.72 -0.83
CA GLY A 122 0.89 -7.36 0.28
C GLY A 122 1.23 -8.85 0.37
N PHE A 123 1.22 -9.57 -0.75
CA PHE A 123 1.63 -10.98 -0.82
C PHE A 123 3.05 -11.20 -0.33
N PHE A 124 4.00 -10.39 -0.81
CA PHE A 124 5.40 -10.48 -0.43
C PHE A 124 5.61 -10.21 1.07
N LEU A 125 4.99 -9.15 1.60
CA LEU A 125 5.05 -8.82 3.02
C LEU A 125 4.39 -9.88 3.90
N GLY A 126 3.31 -10.49 3.42
CA GLY A 126 2.61 -11.58 4.12
C GLY A 126 3.40 -12.89 4.16
N ILE A 127 4.07 -13.28 3.07
CA ILE A 127 4.96 -14.47 3.05
C ILE A 127 6.16 -14.28 3.98
N LEU A 128 6.75 -13.09 3.98
CA LEU A 128 7.91 -12.80 4.83
C LEU A 128 7.54 -12.54 6.29
N GLY A 129 6.24 -12.54 6.61
CA GLY A 129 5.72 -12.33 7.95
C GLY A 129 6.08 -10.97 8.51
N ALA A 130 5.94 -9.91 7.70
CA ALA A 130 6.21 -8.54 8.13
C ALA A 130 5.33 -8.20 9.35
N ARG A 131 5.97 -7.74 10.43
CA ARG A 131 5.31 -7.37 11.69
C ARG A 131 5.42 -5.88 11.93
N ASN A 132 4.27 -5.24 12.13
CA ASN A 132 4.17 -3.84 12.50
C ASN A 132 3.85 -3.71 13.99
N PHE A 133 4.71 -3.03 14.74
CA PHE A 133 4.62 -2.88 16.19
C PHE A 133 3.99 -1.54 16.63
N ALA A 134 3.94 -0.54 15.74
CA ALA A 134 3.40 0.78 16.05
C ALA A 134 2.43 1.32 14.98
N GLY A 135 1.38 2.01 15.43
CA GLY A 135 0.42 2.66 14.55
C GLY A 135 0.99 3.91 13.87
N GLY A 136 0.46 4.25 12.70
CA GLY A 136 0.83 5.45 11.95
C GLY A 136 0.25 5.40 10.53
N SER A 137 0.32 6.51 9.79
CA SER A 137 -0.13 6.53 8.39
C SER A 137 0.75 5.63 7.52
N PRO A 138 0.20 4.61 6.84
CA PRO A 138 0.99 3.68 6.05
C PRO A 138 1.79 4.42 4.96
N GLY A 139 3.11 4.38 5.05
CA GLY A 139 4.02 5.05 4.12
C GLY A 139 5.48 4.95 4.57
N LEU A 140 6.39 5.54 3.78
CA LEU A 140 7.83 5.56 4.04
C LEU A 140 8.18 6.04 5.46
N LEU A 141 7.42 7.00 5.98
CA LEU A 141 7.63 7.56 7.32
C LEU A 141 7.30 6.60 8.46
N THR A 142 6.57 5.51 8.18
CA THR A 142 6.14 4.52 9.19
C THR A 142 6.88 3.20 9.10
N ILE A 143 7.92 3.09 8.25
CA ILE A 143 8.74 1.88 8.19
C ILE A 143 9.45 1.63 9.53
N ALA A 144 9.80 2.68 10.29
CA ALA A 144 10.36 2.53 11.63
C ALA A 144 9.43 1.78 12.60
N ALA A 145 8.12 1.75 12.35
CA ALA A 145 7.15 0.97 13.11
C ALA A 145 7.30 -0.55 12.93
N TYR A 146 8.17 -1.00 12.01
CA TYR A 146 8.54 -2.39 11.83
C TYR A 146 9.84 -2.76 12.57
N ILE A 147 10.42 -1.85 13.36
CA ILE A 147 11.54 -2.17 14.25
C ILE A 147 10.95 -2.76 15.54
N GLY A 148 11.35 -3.98 15.88
CA GLY A 148 10.87 -4.68 17.08
C GLY A 148 11.54 -6.05 17.26
N GLU A 149 11.35 -6.64 18.44
CA GLU A 149 11.90 -7.96 18.80
C GLU A 149 13.44 -8.05 18.65
N ASP A 150 14.17 -6.97 19.00
CA ASP A 150 15.64 -6.85 18.87
C ASP A 150 16.19 -7.20 17.47
N THR A 151 15.35 -7.13 16.44
CA THR A 151 15.71 -7.55 15.08
C THR A 151 15.31 -6.49 14.06
N LEU A 152 16.20 -6.20 13.10
CA LEU A 152 15.91 -5.31 11.96
C LEU A 152 15.29 -6.05 10.75
N LYS A 153 15.01 -7.34 10.89
CA LYS A 153 14.48 -8.19 9.81
C LYS A 153 13.19 -7.61 9.24
N TYR A 154 12.24 -7.27 10.11
CA TYR A 154 10.93 -6.76 9.69
C TYR A 154 11.03 -5.38 9.02
N PHE A 155 11.94 -4.53 9.50
CA PHE A 155 12.29 -3.27 8.88
C PHE A 155 12.81 -3.47 7.44
N TYR A 156 13.77 -4.37 7.23
CA TYR A 156 14.27 -4.67 5.89
C TYR A 156 13.20 -5.30 4.97
N THR A 157 12.33 -6.16 5.50
CA THR A 157 11.21 -6.71 4.73
C THR A 157 10.21 -5.64 4.32
N ALA A 158 9.94 -4.66 5.17
CA ALA A 158 9.06 -3.54 4.86
C ALA A 158 9.66 -2.63 3.77
N ILE A 159 10.96 -2.36 3.80
CA ILE A 159 11.67 -1.64 2.73
C ILE A 159 11.58 -2.41 1.41
N ALA A 160 11.86 -3.72 1.44
CA ALA A 160 11.79 -4.54 0.24
C ALA A 160 10.37 -4.56 -0.36
N GLY A 161 9.34 -4.72 0.48
CA GLY A 161 7.94 -4.63 0.06
C GLY A 161 7.56 -3.28 -0.53
N LEU A 162 8.02 -2.18 0.08
CA LEU A 162 7.82 -0.83 -0.44
C LEU A 162 8.43 -0.67 -1.83
N VAL A 163 9.70 -1.05 -2.00
CA VAL A 163 10.40 -0.95 -3.27
C VAL A 163 9.70 -1.78 -4.34
N ILE A 164 9.28 -3.01 -4.01
CA ILE A 164 8.53 -3.87 -4.93
C ILE A 164 7.21 -3.21 -5.33
N SER A 165 6.43 -2.70 -4.37
CA SER A 165 5.15 -2.04 -4.66
C SER A 165 5.31 -0.80 -5.53
N VAL A 166 6.31 0.04 -5.27
CA VAL A 166 6.57 1.23 -6.09
C VAL A 166 6.97 0.81 -7.50
N VAL A 167 7.91 -0.11 -7.64
CA VAL A 167 8.44 -0.56 -8.95
C VAL A 167 7.36 -1.26 -9.78
N VAL A 168 6.61 -2.19 -9.19
CA VAL A 168 5.53 -2.90 -9.88
C VAL A 168 4.44 -1.91 -10.31
N SER A 169 4.02 -1.01 -9.41
CA SER A 169 2.99 -0.03 -9.73
C SER A 169 3.44 0.90 -10.85
N PHE A 170 4.70 1.34 -10.79
CA PHE A 170 5.30 2.19 -11.80
C PHE A 170 5.31 1.50 -13.16
N ILE A 171 5.84 0.28 -13.25
CA ILE A 171 5.95 -0.46 -14.53
C ILE A 171 4.56 -0.74 -15.11
N VAL A 172 3.64 -1.27 -14.31
CA VAL A 172 2.28 -1.61 -14.77
C VAL A 172 1.56 -0.35 -15.25
N THR A 173 1.61 0.72 -14.47
CA THR A 173 0.98 2.00 -14.85
C THR A 173 1.64 2.58 -16.09
N PHE A 174 2.97 2.54 -16.20
CA PHE A 174 3.70 3.09 -17.34
C PHE A 174 3.37 2.34 -18.64
N ILE A 175 3.18 1.02 -18.58
CA ILE A 175 2.79 0.21 -19.76
C ILE A 175 1.33 0.49 -20.15
N LEU A 176 0.43 0.50 -19.17
CA LEU A 176 -1.02 0.62 -19.42
C LEU A 176 -1.47 2.05 -19.73
N TYR A 177 -0.77 3.06 -19.21
CA TYR A 177 -1.14 4.46 -19.43
C TYR A 177 -0.98 4.80 -20.91
N LYS A 178 -2.06 5.23 -21.54
CA LYS A 178 -2.05 5.82 -22.88
C LYS A 178 -2.41 7.29 -22.71
N GLU A 179 -1.70 8.15 -23.44
CA GLU A 179 -2.14 9.53 -23.58
C GLU A 179 -3.38 9.51 -24.47
N ASP A 180 -4.46 10.08 -23.96
CA ASP A 180 -5.63 10.47 -24.76
C ASP A 180 -5.36 11.81 -25.46
#